data_AF-A0A3A8RA12-F1
#
_entry.id   AF-A0A3A8RA12-F1
#
_cell.length_a   1.000
_cell.length_b   1.000
_cell.length_c   1.000
_cell.angle_alpha   90.00
_cell.angle_beta   90.00
_cell.angle_gamma   90.00
#
_symmetry.space_group_name_H-M   'P 1'
#
loop_
_entity.id
_entity.type
_entity.pdbx_description
1 polymer ?
#
loop_
_entity_poly.entity_id
_entity_poly.type
_entity_poly.pdbx_seq_one_letter_code
_entity_poly.pdbx_strand_id
1 'polypeptide(L)'
;MPLKRYFTPFRCATYLLLLYCAAHTAGGMLAQASLGAEADAVFAQMKSVSFDFNGAASTWYGFWFGFGMMVSVFLVLSAVIAWQLDNVPVDSWRAVSGMAWALAVAHAVTALLSWKYFFMGPTVFGIAITLLMAVGTYRKGARVAAARTAMGG
;
A
#
# COMPACT_ATOMS: atom_id res chain seq x y z
N MET A 1 9.93 -24.97 -15.22
CA MET A 1 9.08 -24.42 -14.13
C MET A 1 8.23 -23.29 -14.72
N PRO A 2 6.88 -23.33 -14.68
CA PRO A 2 6.10 -22.39 -15.47
C PRO A 2 6.13 -20.99 -14.85
N LEU A 3 6.61 -20.02 -15.62
CA LEU A 3 6.74 -18.59 -15.28
C LEU A 3 5.46 -18.00 -14.65
N LYS A 4 4.28 -18.56 -14.99
CA LYS A 4 2.96 -18.17 -14.47
C LYS A 4 2.83 -18.15 -12.94
N ARG A 5 3.64 -18.94 -12.20
CA ARG A 5 3.60 -18.95 -10.73
C ARG A 5 4.11 -17.64 -10.10
N TYR A 6 4.96 -16.89 -10.81
CA TYR A 6 5.54 -15.64 -10.30
C TYR A 6 4.73 -14.38 -10.65
N PHE A 7 3.73 -14.49 -11.53
CA PHE A 7 2.94 -13.38 -12.05
C PHE A 7 1.44 -13.53 -11.74
N THR A 8 1.10 -14.11 -10.59
CA THR A 8 -0.29 -14.05 -10.11
C THR A 8 -0.64 -12.59 -9.73
N PRO A 9 -1.93 -12.21 -9.68
CA PRO A 9 -2.31 -10.85 -9.27
C PRO A 9 -1.72 -10.44 -7.92
N PHE A 10 -1.68 -11.36 -6.95
CA PHE A 10 -1.08 -11.11 -5.63
C PHE A 10 0.44 -10.92 -5.68
N ARG A 11 1.17 -11.64 -6.53
CA ARG A 11 2.61 -11.43 -6.73
C ARG A 11 2.89 -10.09 -7.39
N CYS A 12 2.14 -9.76 -8.44
CA CYS A 12 2.27 -8.46 -9.09
C CYS A 12 1.96 -7.32 -8.12
N ALA A 13 0.93 -7.45 -7.28
CA ALA A 13 0.63 -6.49 -6.22
C ALA A 13 1.79 -6.35 -5.23
N THR A 14 2.40 -7.48 -4.82
CA THR A 14 3.57 -7.47 -3.93
C THR A 14 4.73 -6.66 -4.52
N TYR A 15 5.13 -6.95 -5.76
CA TYR A 15 6.24 -6.24 -6.39
C TYR A 15 5.93 -4.76 -6.57
N LEU A 16 4.70 -4.44 -6.93
CA LEU A 16 4.25 -3.06 -7.11
C LEU A 16 4.21 -2.28 -5.78
N LEU A 17 3.81 -2.94 -4.68
CA LEU A 17 3.85 -2.38 -3.33
C LEU A 17 5.28 -2.10 -2.87
N LEU A 18 6.22 -2.99 -3.14
CA LEU A 18 7.63 -2.79 -2.81
C LEU A 18 8.25 -1.64 -3.62
N LEU A 19 7.95 -1.58 -4.93
CA LEU A 19 8.35 -0.47 -5.78
C LEU A 19 7.75 0.85 -5.28
N TYR A 20 6.46 0.85 -4.93
CA TYR A 20 5.80 2.03 -4.40
C TYR A 20 6.42 2.45 -3.07
N CYS A 21 6.73 1.52 -2.16
CA CYS A 21 7.43 1.80 -0.92
C CYS A 21 8.80 2.45 -1.16
N ALA A 22 9.59 1.91 -2.09
CA ALA A 22 10.91 2.45 -2.41
C ALA A 22 10.79 3.87 -3.00
N ALA A 23 9.88 4.08 -3.95
CA ALA A 23 9.63 5.39 -4.57
C ALA A 23 9.12 6.42 -3.55
N HIS A 24 8.16 6.03 -2.69
CA HIS A 24 7.62 6.86 -1.62
C HIS A 24 8.71 7.27 -0.62
N THR A 25 9.50 6.31 -0.15
CA THR A 25 10.52 6.56 0.89
C THR A 25 11.71 7.34 0.32
N ALA A 26 12.36 6.82 -0.71
CA ALA A 26 13.57 7.45 -1.25
C ALA A 26 13.25 8.76 -1.97
N GLY A 27 12.23 8.76 -2.83
CA GLY A 27 11.86 9.94 -3.63
C GLY A 27 11.01 10.94 -2.85
N GLY A 28 9.92 10.47 -2.24
CA GLY A 28 8.96 11.35 -1.58
C GLY A 28 9.40 11.90 -0.22
N MET A 29 10.22 11.16 0.52
CA MET A 29 10.61 11.55 1.88
C MET A 29 12.07 11.98 2.01
N LEU A 30 13.00 11.21 1.43
CA LEU A 30 14.43 11.40 1.66
C LEU A 30 15.10 12.37 0.68
N ALA A 31 14.64 12.46 -0.57
CA ALA A 31 15.33 13.22 -1.61
C ALA A 31 15.39 14.74 -1.36
N GLN A 32 14.49 15.30 -0.54
CA GLN A 32 14.44 16.72 -0.12
C GLN A 32 14.90 17.72 -1.20
N ALA A 33 14.39 17.55 -2.42
CA ALA A 33 14.75 18.42 -3.54
C ALA A 33 14.15 19.83 -3.34
N SER A 34 14.92 20.86 -3.71
CA SER A 34 14.44 22.24 -3.71
C SER A 34 13.23 22.39 -4.63
N LEU A 35 12.18 23.06 -4.13
CA LEU A 35 10.98 23.40 -4.90
C LEU A 35 10.87 24.92 -5.16
N GLY A 36 11.97 25.64 -4.94
CA GLY A 36 12.04 27.10 -5.05
C GLY A 36 12.14 27.78 -3.68
N ALA A 37 12.68 29.00 -3.68
CA ALA A 37 13.08 29.70 -2.46
C ALA A 37 11.96 29.86 -1.42
N GLU A 38 10.73 30.14 -1.85
CA GLU A 38 9.58 30.30 -0.95
C GLU A 38 9.19 28.97 -0.28
N ALA A 39 9.10 27.89 -1.07
CA ALA A 39 8.77 26.55 -0.55
C ALA A 39 9.86 26.04 0.40
N ASP A 40 11.12 26.26 0.04
CA ASP A 40 12.28 25.87 0.85
C ASP A 40 12.32 26.65 2.17
N ALA A 41 11.95 27.93 2.17
CA ALA A 41 11.83 28.74 3.38
C ALA A 41 10.74 28.21 4.32
N VAL A 42 9.56 27.86 3.80
CA VAL A 42 8.49 27.23 4.59
C VAL A 42 8.95 25.88 5.14
N PHE A 43 9.60 25.05 4.32
CA PHE A 43 10.10 23.75 4.74
C PHE A 43 11.16 23.85 5.83
N ALA A 44 12.03 24.87 5.77
CA ALA A 44 12.98 25.17 6.85
C ALA A 44 12.26 25.51 8.16
N GLN A 45 11.19 26.33 8.11
CA GLN A 45 10.39 26.64 9.30
C GLN A 45 9.66 25.42 9.86
N MET A 46 9.15 24.53 9.00
CA MET A 46 8.55 23.27 9.45
C MET A 46 9.52 22.40 10.26
N LYS A 47 10.84 22.54 10.03
CA LYS A 47 11.88 21.80 10.76
C LYS A 47 12.30 22.48 12.06
N SER A 48 12.30 23.82 12.10
CA SER A 48 12.83 24.58 13.24
C SER A 48 11.79 25.00 14.27
N VAL A 49 10.54 25.22 13.86
CA VAL A 49 9.47 25.65 14.76
C VAL A 49 8.96 24.46 15.56
N SER A 50 9.17 24.50 16.87
CA SER A 50 8.70 23.49 17.81
C SER A 50 7.37 23.89 18.45
N PHE A 51 6.51 22.90 18.69
CA PHE A 51 5.26 23.05 19.42
C PHE A 51 5.03 21.83 20.34
N ASP A 52 4.24 22.02 21.39
CA ASP A 52 3.74 20.91 22.19
C ASP A 52 2.52 20.30 21.49
N PHE A 53 2.56 18.99 21.28
CA PHE A 53 1.46 18.21 20.71
C PHE A 53 1.13 17.04 21.63
N ASN A 54 0.01 17.15 22.34
CA ASN A 54 -0.41 16.16 23.34
C ASN A 54 0.69 15.85 24.38
N GLY A 55 1.43 16.87 24.85
CA GLY A 55 2.48 16.73 25.86
C GLY A 55 3.84 16.27 25.32
N ALA A 56 4.01 16.21 24.00
CA ALA A 56 5.27 15.91 23.35
C ALA A 56 5.74 17.10 22.50
N ALA A 57 7.01 17.50 22.66
CA ALA A 57 7.65 18.47 21.78
C ALA A 57 7.81 17.88 20.37
N SER A 58 7.32 18.60 19.36
CA SER A 58 7.36 18.18 17.96
C SER A 58 7.57 19.37 17.03
N THR A 59 7.86 19.10 15.77
CA THR A 59 7.86 20.08 14.67
C THR A 59 6.95 19.58 13.56
N TRP A 60 6.48 20.47 12.69
CA TRP A 60 5.60 20.05 11.59
C TRP A 60 6.31 19.06 10.67
N TYR A 61 7.60 19.28 10.41
CA TYR A 61 8.41 18.34 9.65
C TYR A 61 8.48 16.97 10.34
N GLY A 62 8.83 16.93 11.62
CA GLY A 62 8.95 15.67 12.37
C GLY A 62 7.63 14.89 12.40
N PHE A 63 6.53 15.60 12.61
CA PHE A 63 5.18 15.02 12.61
C PHE A 63 4.83 14.37 11.25
N TRP A 64 4.91 15.13 10.15
CA TRP A 64 4.58 14.63 8.82
C TRP A 64 5.58 13.57 8.32
N PHE A 65 6.86 13.70 8.65
CA PHE A 65 7.86 12.68 8.36
C PHE A 65 7.53 11.36 9.07
N GLY A 66 7.16 11.40 10.35
CA GLY A 66 6.72 10.22 11.10
C GLY A 66 5.52 9.51 10.44
N PHE A 67 4.48 10.27 10.06
CA PHE A 67 3.34 9.72 9.33
C PHE A 67 3.74 9.11 7.97
N GLY A 68 4.63 9.75 7.22
CA GLY A 68 5.17 9.19 5.98
C GLY A 68 5.90 7.85 6.21
N MET A 69 6.67 7.73 7.30
CA MET A 69 7.37 6.47 7.61
C MET A 69 6.37 5.36 7.97
N MET A 70 5.28 5.69 8.67
CA MET A 70 4.19 4.74 8.93
C MET A 70 3.53 4.25 7.63
N VAL A 71 3.38 5.10 6.62
CA VAL A 71 2.90 4.69 5.28
C VAL A 71 3.87 3.68 4.66
N SER A 72 5.19 3.91 4.76
CA SER A 72 6.20 2.98 4.23
C SER A 72 6.11 1.61 4.93
N VAL A 73 5.94 1.59 6.25
CA VAL A 73 5.68 0.35 7.01
C VAL A 73 4.39 -0.33 6.54
N PHE A 74 3.31 0.42 6.34
CA PHE A 74 2.05 -0.11 5.83
C PHE A 74 2.19 -0.73 4.42
N LEU A 75 2.98 -0.11 3.54
CA LEU A 75 3.24 -0.64 2.19
C LEU A 75 4.03 -1.96 2.24
N VAL A 76 5.04 -2.06 3.11
CA VAL A 76 5.79 -3.31 3.32
C VAL A 76 4.89 -4.39 3.91
N LEU A 77 4.11 -4.07 4.94
CA LEU A 77 3.14 -5.00 5.54
C LEU A 77 2.14 -5.49 4.49
N SER A 78 1.59 -4.58 3.67
CA SER A 78 0.69 -4.92 2.58
C SER A 78 1.34 -5.87 1.57
N ALA A 79 2.62 -5.65 1.24
CA ALA A 79 3.37 -6.51 0.32
C ALA A 79 3.52 -7.92 0.91
N VAL A 80 3.87 -8.02 2.19
CA VAL A 80 3.97 -9.31 2.90
C VAL A 80 2.62 -10.02 2.92
N ILE A 81 1.52 -9.32 3.25
CA ILE A 81 0.18 -9.91 3.27
C ILE A 81 -0.22 -10.38 1.87
N ALA A 82 -0.03 -9.58 0.82
CA ALA A 82 -0.31 -9.97 -0.56
C ALA A 82 0.45 -11.24 -0.96
N TRP A 83 1.74 -11.32 -0.61
CA TRP A 83 2.57 -12.49 -0.83
C TRP A 83 2.02 -13.74 -0.12
N GLN A 84 1.60 -13.60 1.14
CA GLN A 84 1.04 -14.71 1.91
C GLN A 84 -0.33 -15.15 1.36
N LEU A 85 -1.19 -14.20 0.99
CA LEU A 85 -2.50 -14.49 0.40
C LEU A 85 -2.39 -15.32 -0.88
N ASP A 86 -1.33 -15.16 -1.68
CA ASP A 86 -1.08 -16.01 -2.84
C ASP A 86 -0.87 -17.48 -2.47
N ASN A 87 -0.19 -17.75 -1.35
CA ASN A 87 0.16 -19.09 -0.88
C ASN A 87 -1.00 -19.84 -0.19
N VAL A 88 -2.06 -19.15 0.23
CA VAL A 88 -3.17 -19.78 0.97
C VAL A 88 -3.86 -20.89 0.13
N PRO A 89 -4.03 -22.12 0.64
CA PRO A 89 -4.79 -23.16 -0.06
C PRO A 89 -6.26 -22.80 -0.24
N VAL A 90 -6.92 -23.39 -1.24
CA VAL A 90 -8.35 -23.12 -1.52
C VAL A 90 -9.25 -23.47 -0.32
N ASP A 91 -8.94 -24.53 0.42
CA ASP A 91 -9.75 -25.00 1.55
C ASP A 91 -9.73 -24.02 2.73
N SER A 92 -8.64 -23.28 2.91
CA SER A 92 -8.48 -22.29 3.98
C SER A 92 -8.87 -20.86 3.55
N TRP A 93 -9.13 -20.63 2.25
CA TRP A 93 -9.31 -19.27 1.71
C TRP A 93 -10.49 -18.52 2.34
N ARG A 94 -11.58 -19.21 2.68
CA ARG A 94 -12.75 -18.59 3.30
C ARG A 94 -12.43 -17.90 4.63
N ALA A 95 -11.46 -18.41 5.39
CA ALA A 95 -11.08 -17.83 6.68
C ALA A 95 -10.31 -16.51 6.54
N VAL A 96 -9.69 -16.25 5.38
CA VAL A 96 -8.82 -15.09 5.15
C VAL A 96 -9.32 -14.12 4.08
N SER A 97 -10.39 -14.47 3.35
CA SER A 97 -10.89 -13.66 2.23
C SER A 97 -11.37 -12.27 2.68
N GLY A 98 -11.91 -12.15 3.90
CA GLY A 98 -12.28 -10.85 4.48
C GLY A 98 -11.08 -9.92 4.63
N MET A 99 -9.93 -10.44 5.07
CA MET A 99 -8.69 -9.67 5.19
C MET A 99 -8.16 -9.23 3.81
N ALA A 100 -8.28 -10.09 2.80
CA ALA A 100 -7.88 -9.75 1.44
C ALA A 100 -8.72 -8.61 0.84
N TRP A 101 -10.05 -8.63 1.05
CA TRP A 101 -10.93 -7.54 0.64
C TRP A 101 -10.69 -6.26 1.44
N ALA A 102 -10.50 -6.37 2.75
CA ALA A 102 -10.17 -5.21 3.60
C ALA A 102 -8.90 -4.51 3.11
N LEU A 103 -7.86 -5.29 2.75
CA LEU A 103 -6.63 -4.73 2.20
C LEU A 103 -6.85 -4.06 0.83
N ALA A 104 -7.67 -4.65 -0.04
CA ALA A 104 -8.03 -4.03 -1.32
C ALA A 104 -8.78 -2.69 -1.13
N VAL A 105 -9.74 -2.63 -0.20
CA VAL A 105 -10.49 -1.41 0.13
C VAL A 105 -9.57 -0.36 0.76
N ALA A 106 -8.66 -0.76 1.65
CA ALA A 106 -7.68 0.17 2.24
C ALA A 106 -6.86 0.88 1.15
N HIS A 107 -6.33 0.14 0.17
CA HIS A 107 -5.60 0.73 -0.95
C HIS A 107 -6.48 1.58 -1.88
N ALA A 108 -7.77 1.23 -2.04
CA ALA A 108 -8.71 2.05 -2.80
C ALA A 108 -8.93 3.41 -2.13
N VAL A 109 -9.14 3.42 -0.81
CA VAL A 109 -9.28 4.64 -0.01
C VAL A 109 -7.98 5.45 -0.02
N THR A 110 -6.82 4.80 0.10
CA THR A 110 -5.52 5.46 -0.04
C THR A 110 -5.39 6.14 -1.41
N ALA A 111 -5.81 5.49 -2.49
CA ALA A 111 -5.77 6.08 -3.83
C ALA A 111 -6.66 7.34 -3.93
N LEU A 112 -7.86 7.32 -3.34
CA LEU A 112 -8.76 8.49 -3.31
C LEU A 112 -8.15 9.66 -2.52
N LEU A 113 -7.54 9.38 -1.37
CA LEU A 113 -6.84 10.39 -0.58
C LEU A 113 -5.62 10.94 -1.32
N SER A 114 -4.85 10.06 -1.98
CA SER A 114 -3.73 10.44 -2.83
C SER A 114 -4.14 11.39 -3.96
N TRP A 115 -5.27 11.10 -4.62
CA TRP A 115 -5.80 11.96 -5.67
C TRP A 115 -6.18 13.35 -5.16
N LYS A 116 -6.78 13.42 -3.96
CA LYS A 116 -7.30 14.67 -3.39
C LYS A 116 -6.21 15.58 -2.81
N TYR A 117 -5.22 15.00 -2.13
CA TYR A 117 -4.28 15.76 -1.30
C TYR A 117 -2.83 15.73 -1.78
N PHE A 118 -2.49 14.84 -2.72
CA PHE A 118 -1.14 14.67 -3.22
C PHE A 118 -1.09 14.89 -4.73
N PHE A 119 -0.37 14.05 -5.46
CA PHE A 119 -0.22 14.11 -6.90
C PHE A 119 -0.57 12.76 -7.54
N MET A 120 -0.52 12.71 -8.87
CA MET A 120 -0.98 11.55 -9.64
C MET A 120 -0.22 10.25 -9.35
N GLY A 121 1.09 10.35 -9.08
CA GLY A 121 1.97 9.19 -8.88
C GLY A 121 1.44 8.17 -7.87
N PRO A 122 1.27 8.52 -6.58
CA PRO A 122 0.73 7.62 -5.57
C PRO A 122 -0.68 7.10 -5.91
N THR A 123 -1.50 7.90 -6.58
CA THR A 123 -2.85 7.50 -7.01
C THR A 123 -2.80 6.34 -8.02
N VAL A 124 -1.93 6.44 -9.04
CA VAL A 124 -1.78 5.40 -10.07
C VAL A 124 -1.32 4.08 -9.44
N PHE A 125 -0.35 4.13 -8.53
CA PHE A 125 0.07 2.95 -7.76
C PHE A 125 -1.11 2.36 -6.97
N GLY A 126 -1.82 3.19 -6.20
CA GLY A 126 -2.95 2.76 -5.38
C GLY A 126 -4.07 2.08 -6.19
N ILE A 127 -4.45 2.64 -7.34
CA ILE A 127 -5.45 2.04 -8.23
C ILE A 127 -4.97 0.69 -8.75
N ALA A 128 -3.75 0.60 -9.28
CA ALA A 128 -3.22 -0.64 -9.83
C ALA A 128 -3.13 -1.75 -8.76
N ILE A 129 -2.65 -1.42 -7.55
CA ILE A 129 -2.60 -2.34 -6.40
C ILE A 129 -4.01 -2.81 -6.02
N THR A 130 -4.97 -1.88 -5.93
CA THR A 130 -6.38 -2.18 -5.63
C THR A 130 -6.96 -3.18 -6.62
N LEU A 131 -6.77 -2.95 -7.93
CA LEU A 131 -7.27 -3.84 -8.97
C LEU A 131 -6.62 -5.22 -8.90
N LEU A 132 -5.30 -5.30 -8.71
CA LEU A 132 -4.59 -6.57 -8.58
C LEU A 132 -5.06 -7.37 -7.36
N MET A 133 -5.24 -6.70 -6.22
CA MET A 133 -5.74 -7.31 -4.99
C MET A 133 -7.19 -7.80 -5.16
N ALA A 134 -8.08 -6.98 -5.72
CA ALA A 134 -9.47 -7.34 -5.96
C ALA A 134 -9.59 -8.51 -6.95
N VAL A 135 -8.86 -8.47 -8.06
CA VAL A 135 -8.84 -9.56 -9.06
C VAL A 135 -8.26 -10.85 -8.48
N GLY A 136 -7.18 -10.77 -7.71
CA GLY A 136 -6.59 -11.93 -7.01
C GLY A 136 -7.58 -12.56 -6.05
N THR A 137 -8.24 -11.73 -5.24
CA THR A 137 -9.22 -12.14 -4.23
C THR A 137 -10.43 -12.80 -4.88
N TYR A 138 -10.98 -12.16 -5.91
CA TYR A 138 -12.12 -12.69 -6.68
C TYR A 138 -11.78 -14.03 -7.36
N ARG A 139 -10.66 -14.12 -8.08
CA ARG A 139 -10.23 -15.35 -8.78
C ARG A 139 -10.04 -16.51 -7.81
N LYS A 140 -9.50 -16.25 -6.62
CA LYS A 140 -9.30 -17.28 -5.60
C LYS A 140 -10.64 -17.73 -5.01
N GLY A 141 -11.55 -16.81 -4.74
CA GLY A 141 -12.93 -17.12 -4.35
C GLY A 141 -13.68 -17.98 -5.38
N ALA A 142 -13.55 -17.67 -6.66
CA ALA A 142 -14.16 -18.45 -7.74
C ALA A 142 -13.62 -19.90 -7.79
N ARG A 143 -12.31 -20.09 -7.58
CA ARG A 143 -11.71 -21.44 -7.50
C ARG A 143 -12.25 -22.25 -6.31
N VAL A 144 -12.47 -21.61 -5.16
CA VAL A 144 -13.09 -22.26 -4.00
C VAL A 144 -14.52 -22.70 -4.32
N ALA A 145 -15.31 -21.86 -4.99
CA ALA A 145 -16.66 -22.22 -5.38
C ALA A 145 -16.68 -23.44 -6.32
N ALA A 146 -15.80 -23.46 -7.33
CA ALA A 146 -15.68 -24.57 -8.28
C ALA A 146 -15.19 -25.89 -7.63
N ALA A 147 -14.26 -25.81 -6.67
CA ALA A 147 -13.79 -26.98 -5.94
C ALA A 147 -14.92 -27.62 -5.10
N ARG A 148 -15.78 -26.80 -4.49
CA ARG A 148 -16.94 -27.29 -3.70
C ARG A 148 -17.98 -27.99 -4.58
N THR A 149 -18.25 -27.48 -5.77
CA THR A 149 -19.20 -28.12 -6.71
C THR A 149 -18.69 -29.47 -7.22
N ALA A 150 -17.37 -29.63 -7.38
CA ALA A 150 -16.77 -30.90 -7.83
C ALA A 150 -16.71 -32.00 -6.75
N MET A 151 -16.79 -31.63 -5.46
CA MET A 151 -16.82 -32.58 -4.34
C MET A 151 -18.23 -32.98 -3.90
N GLY A 152 -19.25 -32.26 -4.35
CA GLY A 152 -20.66 -32.43 -3.95
C GLY A 152 -21.55 -33.08 -5.00
N GLY A 153 -20.98 -33.55 -6.12
CA GLY A 153 -21.65 -34.36 -7.14
C GLY A 153 -20.89 -35.66 -7.36
#